data_AF-T0ZRK5-F1
#
_entry.id   AF-T0ZRK5-F1
#
_cell.length_a   1.000
_cell.length_b   1.000
_cell.length_c   1.000
_cell.angle_alpha   90.00
_cell.angle_beta   90.00
_cell.angle_gamma   90.00
#
_symmetry.space_group_name_H-M   'P 1'
#
loop_
_entity.id
_entity.type
_entity.pdbx_description
1 polymer ?
#
loop_
_entity_poly.entity_id
_entity_poly.type
_entity_poly.pdbx_seq_one_letter_code
_entity_poly.pdbx_strand_id
1 'polypeptide(L)'
;RTLAGASLTLSRADYRNAWQSGEIAPRHLEQALGEQAIPLAPQRAVAALDEPAVHAGLPLLSDMLEVDAHGARTNAWAARVTQQISKYCAAYFDEFQADWRPQTLQGLFAGWRASVLADGGLAEPVRRRAAAMPCAVDAALDWAVERLAVPDSQVPQLLQVIVLRIGG
;
A
#
# COMPACT_ATOMS: atom_id res chain seq x y z
N ARG A 1 11.32 6.40 2.69
CA ARG A 1 10.98 4.98 3.00
C ARG A 1 9.53 4.99 3.45
N THR A 2 8.67 4.17 2.85
CA THR A 2 7.26 4.07 3.28
C THR A 2 7.12 2.80 4.09
N LEU A 3 6.54 2.91 5.28
CA LEU A 3 6.25 1.79 6.17
C LEU A 3 4.78 1.99 6.57
N ALA A 4 3.95 0.94 6.53
CA ALA A 4 2.55 1.05 6.94
C ALA A 4 1.68 2.06 6.15
N GLY A 5 2.01 2.35 4.89
CA GLY A 5 1.27 3.36 4.10
C GLY A 5 1.43 4.82 4.57
N ALA A 6 2.11 5.05 5.68
CA ALA A 6 2.56 6.35 6.14
C ALA A 6 3.97 6.63 5.62
N SER A 7 4.19 7.85 5.13
CA SER A 7 5.54 8.30 4.81
C SER A 7 6.27 8.55 6.13
N LEU A 8 7.29 7.74 6.44
CA LEU A 8 8.19 7.97 7.58
C LEU A 8 9.18 9.12 7.33
N THR A 9 9.03 9.79 6.19
CA THR A 9 9.89 10.86 5.71
C THR A 9 9.03 12.02 5.25
N LEU A 10 9.53 13.24 5.41
CA LEU A 10 8.88 14.44 4.88
C LEU A 10 8.70 14.35 3.35
N SER A 11 7.78 15.14 2.79
CA SER A 11 7.65 15.20 1.33
C SER A 11 8.91 15.82 0.70
N ARG A 12 9.13 15.61 -0.61
CA ARG A 12 10.25 16.28 -1.32
C ARG A 12 10.13 17.80 -1.28
N ALA A 13 8.90 18.33 -1.25
CA ALA A 13 8.66 19.76 -1.12
C ALA A 13 9.08 20.27 0.27
N ASP A 14 8.76 19.52 1.32
CA ASP A 14 9.15 19.87 2.69
C ASP A 14 10.67 19.80 2.88
N TYR A 15 11.35 18.77 2.34
CA TYR A 15 12.81 18.71 2.35
C TYR A 15 13.46 19.86 1.58
N ARG A 16 12.85 20.31 0.47
CA ARG A 16 13.31 21.47 -0.30
C ARG A 16 13.14 22.76 0.52
N ASN A 17 12.00 22.92 1.19
CA ASN A 17 11.74 24.08 2.04
C ASN A 17 12.71 24.11 3.23
N ALA A 18 12.94 22.98 3.88
CA ALA A 18 13.90 22.86 4.99
C ALA A 18 15.35 23.11 4.55
N TRP A 19 15.71 22.77 3.31
CA TRP A 19 17.01 23.14 2.73
C TRP A 19 17.11 24.64 2.44
N GLN A 20 16.08 25.23 1.83
CA GLN A 20 16.04 26.66 1.50
C GLN A 20 15.97 27.55 2.75
N SER A 21 15.33 27.10 3.82
CA SER A 21 15.27 27.79 5.11
C SER A 21 16.56 27.65 5.93
N GLY A 22 17.46 26.75 5.54
CA GLY A 22 18.71 26.46 6.25
C GLY A 22 18.55 25.54 7.48
N GLU A 23 17.35 25.00 7.72
CA GLU A 23 17.09 24.00 8.76
C GLU A 23 17.88 22.70 8.47
N ILE A 24 17.93 22.30 7.20
CA ILE A 24 18.85 21.28 6.70
C ILE A 24 20.04 22.00 6.05
N ALA A 25 21.23 21.82 6.63
CA ALA A 25 22.48 22.38 6.14
C ALA A 25 23.37 21.31 5.48
N PRO A 26 24.38 21.68 4.66
CA PRO A 26 25.27 20.72 4.01
C PRO A 26 25.86 19.68 4.97
N ARG A 27 26.28 20.12 6.16
CA ARG A 27 26.80 19.26 7.24
C ARG A 27 25.82 18.15 7.68
N HIS A 28 24.51 18.42 7.68
CA HIS A 28 23.50 17.44 8.09
C HIS A 28 23.37 16.34 7.02
N LEU A 29 23.49 16.70 5.74
CA LEU A 29 23.51 15.74 4.64
C LEU A 29 24.80 14.92 4.64
N GLU A 30 25.96 15.54 4.83
CA GLU A 30 27.26 14.85 4.90
C GLU A 30 27.26 13.80 6.02
N GLN A 31 26.76 14.16 7.20
CA GLN A 31 26.62 13.22 8.32
C GLN A 31 25.68 12.06 7.96
N ALA A 32 24.48 12.35 7.47
CA ALA A 32 23.50 11.30 7.13
C ALA A 32 23.99 10.36 6.02
N LEU A 33 24.70 10.89 5.02
CA LEU A 33 25.31 10.09 3.95
C LEU A 33 26.43 9.20 4.47
N GLY A 34 27.24 9.72 5.41
CA GLY A 34 28.27 8.95 6.11
C GLY A 34 27.70 7.81 6.95
N GLU A 35 26.65 8.06 7.73
CA GLU A 35 25.97 7.06 8.56
C GLU A 35 25.34 5.92 7.73
N GLN A 36 24.81 6.24 6.55
CA GLN A 36 24.18 5.28 5.64
C GLN A 36 25.18 4.62 4.66
N ALA A 37 26.47 5.02 4.71
CA ALA A 37 27.50 4.60 3.76
C ALA A 37 27.10 4.77 2.27
N ILE A 38 26.36 5.85 1.96
CA ILE A 38 25.90 6.14 0.60
C ILE A 38 26.95 7.03 -0.09
N PRO A 39 27.60 6.57 -1.18
CA PRO A 39 28.64 7.32 -1.87
C PRO A 39 28.05 8.37 -2.81
N LEU A 40 27.26 9.31 -2.27
CA LEU A 40 26.61 10.38 -3.02
C LEU A 40 27.08 11.74 -2.50
N ALA A 41 27.32 12.70 -3.39
CA ALA A 41 27.60 14.07 -2.99
C ALA A 41 26.33 14.76 -2.44
N PRO A 42 26.42 15.59 -1.37
CA PRO A 42 25.27 16.29 -0.80
C PRO A 42 24.46 17.10 -1.82
N GLN A 43 25.14 17.77 -2.75
CA GLN A 43 24.52 18.57 -3.81
C GLN A 43 23.69 17.69 -4.74
N ARG A 44 24.11 16.44 -4.94
CA ARG A 44 23.37 15.49 -5.77
C ARG A 44 22.15 14.92 -5.04
N ALA A 45 22.22 14.77 -3.72
CA ALA A 45 21.06 14.44 -2.90
C ALA A 45 19.97 15.53 -2.96
N VAL A 46 20.38 16.80 -2.93
CA VAL A 46 19.46 17.94 -3.07
C VAL A 46 18.89 18.02 -4.49
N ALA A 47 19.73 17.91 -5.52
CA ALA A 47 19.27 17.92 -6.91
C ALA A 47 18.30 16.77 -7.21
N ALA A 48 18.45 15.63 -6.53
CA ALA A 48 17.52 14.52 -6.65
C ALA A 48 16.11 14.86 -6.15
N LEU A 49 15.89 15.92 -5.36
CA LEU A 49 14.55 16.36 -4.93
C LEU A 49 13.70 16.90 -6.08
N ASP A 50 14.34 17.39 -7.15
CA ASP A 50 13.69 17.94 -8.35
C ASP A 50 13.33 16.87 -9.38
N GLU A 51 13.82 15.65 -9.19
CA GLU A 51 13.50 14.52 -10.06
C GLU A 51 12.13 13.91 -9.72
N PRO A 52 11.47 13.23 -10.67
CA PRO A 52 10.27 12.44 -10.36
C PRO A 52 10.59 11.36 -9.32
N ALA A 53 9.79 11.28 -8.27
CA ALA A 53 10.01 10.35 -7.16
C ALA A 53 9.78 8.89 -7.58
N VAL A 54 10.86 8.12 -7.68
CA VAL A 54 10.77 6.66 -7.78
C VAL A 54 10.45 6.10 -6.39
N HIS A 55 9.26 5.56 -6.23
CA HIS A 55 8.82 4.98 -4.96
C HIS A 55 9.56 3.65 -4.74
N ALA A 56 10.36 3.56 -3.67
CA ALA A 56 11.18 2.38 -3.33
C ALA A 56 10.41 1.26 -2.61
N GLY A 57 9.15 1.06 -2.97
CA GLY A 57 8.42 -0.17 -2.68
C GLY A 57 7.91 -0.68 -4.03
N LEU A 58 8.00 -1.99 -4.28
CA LEU A 58 7.41 -2.59 -5.48
C LEU A 58 5.93 -2.18 -5.51
N PRO A 59 5.52 -1.31 -6.45
CA PRO A 59 4.14 -0.84 -6.49
C PRO A 59 3.25 -2.04 -6.78
N LEU A 60 2.20 -2.25 -5.98
CA LEU A 60 1.16 -3.20 -6.36
C LEU A 60 0.41 -2.66 -7.57
N LEU A 61 -0.31 -3.51 -8.30
CA LEU A 61 -1.11 -3.06 -9.45
C LEU A 61 -2.08 -1.94 -9.06
N SER A 62 -2.63 -1.98 -7.83
CA SER A 62 -3.49 -0.93 -7.25
C SER A 62 -2.84 0.44 -7.17
N ASP A 63 -1.52 0.48 -7.08
CA ASP A 63 -0.71 1.69 -6.90
C ASP A 63 -0.41 2.39 -8.23
N MET A 64 -0.51 1.64 -9.33
CA MET A 64 -0.24 2.11 -10.68
C MET A 64 -1.48 2.63 -11.40
N LEU A 65 -2.67 2.38 -10.84
CA LEU A 65 -3.94 2.68 -11.49
C LEU A 65 -4.52 4.06 -11.12
N GLU A 66 -3.90 4.80 -10.19
CA GLU A 66 -4.45 6.08 -9.75
C GLU A 66 -3.46 7.25 -9.82
N VAL A 67 -3.90 8.25 -10.57
CA VAL A 67 -3.24 9.53 -10.81
C VAL A 67 -4.31 10.62 -10.67
N ASP A 68 -4.06 11.66 -9.89
CA ASP A 68 -4.98 12.81 -9.82
C ASP A 68 -4.93 13.67 -11.08
N ALA A 69 -5.78 14.71 -11.09
CA ALA A 69 -5.85 15.70 -12.16
C ALA A 69 -4.51 16.42 -12.45
N HIS A 70 -3.52 16.34 -11.54
CA HIS A 70 -2.21 16.96 -11.67
C HIS A 70 -1.09 15.96 -11.95
N GLY A 71 -1.42 14.69 -12.23
CA GLY A 71 -0.40 13.68 -12.52
C GLY A 71 0.21 13.02 -11.27
N ALA A 72 -0.26 13.36 -10.06
CA ALA A 72 0.29 12.83 -8.81
C ALA A 72 -0.42 11.53 -8.40
N ARG A 73 0.36 10.59 -7.87
CA ARG A 73 -0.18 9.31 -7.39
C ARG A 73 -0.98 9.51 -6.10
N THR A 74 -2.27 9.22 -6.12
CA THR A 74 -3.17 9.46 -4.97
C THR A 74 -3.24 8.29 -4.01
N ASN A 75 -2.97 7.06 -4.47
CA ASN A 75 -3.09 5.81 -3.70
C ASN A 75 -4.45 5.68 -2.95
N ALA A 76 -5.50 6.38 -3.37
CA ALA A 76 -6.76 6.50 -2.65
C ALA A 76 -7.54 5.19 -2.66
N TRP A 77 -7.51 4.48 -3.78
CA TRP A 77 -8.04 3.12 -3.91
C TRP A 77 -7.28 2.12 -3.06
N ALA A 78 -5.93 2.14 -3.12
CA ALA A 78 -5.12 1.26 -2.29
C ALA A 78 -5.40 1.49 -0.79
N ALA A 79 -5.51 2.75 -0.36
CA ALA A 79 -5.88 3.10 1.01
C ALA A 79 -7.29 2.64 1.38
N ARG A 80 -8.28 2.78 0.49
CA ARG A 80 -9.65 2.28 0.71
C ARG A 80 -9.70 0.76 0.84
N VAL A 81 -8.97 0.03 0.01
CA VAL A 81 -8.90 -1.44 0.07
C VAL A 81 -8.27 -1.88 1.40
N THR A 82 -7.12 -1.29 1.77
CA THR A 82 -6.48 -1.58 3.06
C THR A 82 -7.42 -1.27 4.22
N GLN A 83 -8.04 -0.08 4.23
CA GLN A 83 -8.96 0.31 5.30
C GLN A 83 -10.15 -0.66 5.42
N GLN A 84 -10.73 -1.10 4.29
CA GLN A 84 -11.87 -2.01 4.30
C GLN A 84 -11.47 -3.39 4.83
N ILE A 85 -10.33 -3.93 4.39
CA ILE A 85 -9.80 -5.21 4.87
C ILE A 85 -9.48 -5.12 6.37
N SER A 86 -8.78 -4.06 6.81
CA SER A 86 -8.44 -3.86 8.22
C SER A 86 -9.69 -3.74 9.11
N LYS A 87 -10.71 -2.99 8.67
CA LYS A 87 -11.99 -2.91 9.40
C LYS A 87 -12.68 -4.26 9.51
N TYR A 88 -12.68 -5.04 8.43
CA TYR A 88 -13.27 -6.37 8.43
C TYR A 88 -12.50 -7.31 9.37
N CYS A 89 -11.17 -7.31 9.31
CA CYS A 89 -10.33 -8.10 10.21
C CYS A 89 -10.56 -7.70 11.67
N ALA A 90 -10.62 -6.40 11.98
CA ALA A 90 -10.93 -5.94 13.33
C ALA A 90 -12.29 -6.48 13.80
N ALA A 91 -13.35 -6.35 13.00
CA ALA A 91 -14.68 -6.86 13.35
C ALA A 91 -14.76 -8.39 13.43
N TYR A 92 -13.95 -9.11 12.64
CA TYR A 92 -13.91 -10.58 12.64
C TYR A 92 -13.19 -11.13 13.87
N PHE A 93 -12.06 -10.54 14.27
CA PHE A 93 -11.29 -10.99 15.43
C PHE A 93 -11.79 -10.41 16.76
N ASP A 94 -12.53 -9.31 16.73
CA ASP A 94 -13.16 -8.71 17.90
C ASP A 94 -14.54 -9.34 18.17
N GLU A 95 -14.54 -10.61 18.57
CA GLU A 95 -15.74 -11.43 18.80
C GLU A 95 -16.68 -10.86 19.88
N PHE A 96 -16.18 -9.99 20.76
CA PHE A 96 -16.90 -9.52 21.95
C PHE A 96 -17.20 -8.02 21.97
N GLN A 97 -16.49 -7.16 21.23
CA GLN A 97 -16.68 -5.70 21.32
C GLN A 97 -17.11 -5.02 20.00
N ALA A 98 -17.22 -5.75 18.89
CA ALA A 98 -17.72 -5.17 17.65
C ALA A 98 -19.26 -5.05 17.61
N ASP A 99 -19.76 -3.81 17.42
CA ASP A 99 -21.19 -3.50 17.21
C ASP A 99 -21.77 -4.15 15.94
N TRP A 100 -20.91 -4.39 14.95
CA TRP A 100 -21.24 -5.12 13.72
C TRP A 100 -20.39 -6.38 13.64
N ARG A 101 -21.06 -7.53 13.44
CA ARG A 101 -20.41 -8.84 13.45
C ARG A 101 -20.50 -9.51 12.08
N PRO A 102 -19.37 -9.87 11.46
CA PRO A 102 -19.39 -10.69 10.26
C PRO A 102 -19.87 -12.11 10.59
N GLN A 103 -20.58 -12.77 9.67
CA GLN A 103 -20.93 -14.18 9.81
C GLN A 103 -19.64 -15.03 9.73
N THR A 104 -19.20 -15.57 10.87
CA THR A 104 -17.94 -16.33 11.01
C THR A 104 -18.02 -17.77 10.50
N LEU A 105 -19.22 -18.28 10.21
CA LEU A 105 -19.48 -19.68 9.82
C LEU A 105 -18.75 -20.13 8.55
N GLN A 106 -18.25 -19.22 7.72
CA GLN A 106 -17.54 -19.54 6.47
C GLN A 106 -16.04 -19.22 6.52
N GLY A 107 -15.50 -18.79 7.67
CA GLY A 107 -14.12 -18.35 7.81
C GLY A 107 -13.85 -16.94 7.25
N LEU A 108 -12.67 -16.40 7.57
CA LEU A 108 -12.30 -15.00 7.32
C LEU A 108 -12.49 -14.56 5.87
N PHE A 109 -11.94 -15.32 4.91
CA PHE A 109 -11.95 -14.94 3.51
C PHE A 109 -13.36 -15.00 2.87
N ALA A 110 -14.07 -16.12 3.06
CA ALA A 110 -15.40 -16.27 2.48
C ALA A 110 -16.40 -15.28 3.10
N GLY A 111 -16.29 -15.04 4.41
CA GLY A 111 -17.04 -14.00 5.10
C GLY A 111 -16.71 -12.59 4.59
N TRP A 112 -15.43 -12.28 4.38
CA TRP A 112 -15.00 -10.99 3.84
C TRP A 112 -15.56 -10.78 2.43
N ARG A 113 -15.42 -11.77 1.56
CA ARG A 113 -15.97 -11.75 0.20
C ARG A 113 -17.48 -11.50 0.22
N ALA A 114 -18.22 -12.19 1.09
CA ALA A 114 -19.66 -11.96 1.24
C ALA A 114 -19.98 -10.52 1.69
N SER A 115 -19.20 -9.96 2.62
CA SER A 115 -19.37 -8.56 3.06
C SER A 115 -19.12 -7.56 1.94
N VAL A 116 -18.10 -7.77 1.11
CA VAL A 116 -17.79 -6.93 -0.06
C VAL A 116 -18.91 -6.97 -1.08
N LEU A 117 -19.53 -8.14 -1.29
CA LEU A 117 -20.67 -8.30 -2.21
C LEU A 117 -21.92 -7.58 -1.72
N ALA A 118 -22.13 -7.54 -0.40
CA ALA A 118 -23.26 -6.85 0.22
C ALA A 118 -23.04 -5.34 0.43
N ASP A 119 -21.81 -4.84 0.23
CA ASP A 119 -21.46 -3.44 0.46
C ASP A 119 -21.99 -2.53 -0.66
N GLY A 120 -23.12 -1.88 -0.38
CA GLY A 120 -23.74 -0.88 -1.27
C GLY A 120 -22.86 0.36 -1.52
N GLY A 121 -21.89 0.64 -0.65
CA GLY A 121 -20.96 1.76 -0.78
C GLY A 121 -19.80 1.51 -1.75
N LEU A 122 -19.56 0.26 -2.14
CA LEU A 122 -18.56 -0.08 -3.16
C LEU A 122 -19.08 0.17 -4.57
N ALA A 123 -18.17 0.53 -5.48
CA ALA A 123 -18.52 0.70 -6.88
C ALA A 123 -18.89 -0.66 -7.52
N GLU A 124 -19.85 -0.65 -8.43
CA GLU A 124 -20.33 -1.86 -9.12
C GLU A 124 -19.21 -2.70 -9.78
N PRO A 125 -18.20 -2.11 -10.45
CA PRO A 125 -17.08 -2.89 -11.01
C PRO A 125 -16.26 -3.66 -9.97
N VAL A 126 -16.20 -3.16 -8.73
CA VAL A 126 -15.50 -3.80 -7.62
C VAL A 126 -16.31 -5.00 -7.14
N ARG A 127 -17.60 -4.81 -6.87
CA ARG A 127 -18.50 -5.92 -6.48
C ARG A 127 -18.55 -7.02 -7.53
N ARG A 128 -18.61 -6.66 -8.81
CA ARG A 128 -18.58 -7.64 -9.91
C ARG A 128 -17.29 -8.46 -9.94
N ARG A 129 -16.14 -7.84 -9.66
CA ARG A 129 -14.85 -8.56 -9.55
C ARG A 129 -14.80 -9.46 -8.33
N ALA A 130 -15.31 -9.00 -7.19
CA ALA A 130 -15.44 -9.83 -6.00
C ALA A 130 -16.37 -11.04 -6.24
N ALA A 131 -17.43 -10.87 -7.06
CA ALA A 131 -18.35 -11.95 -7.40
C ALA A 131 -17.70 -13.02 -8.29
N ALA A 132 -16.80 -12.61 -9.19
CA ALA A 132 -16.06 -13.52 -10.06
C ALA A 132 -14.96 -14.32 -9.34
N MET A 133 -14.56 -13.89 -8.14
CA MET A 133 -13.56 -14.58 -7.34
C MET A 133 -14.13 -15.86 -6.72
N PRO A 134 -13.39 -16.98 -6.70
CA PRO A 134 -13.79 -18.20 -6.00
C PRO A 134 -14.08 -17.97 -4.50
N CYS A 135 -14.91 -18.83 -3.90
CA CYS A 135 -15.22 -18.77 -2.46
C CYS A 135 -14.18 -19.48 -1.58
N ALA A 136 -13.50 -20.49 -2.11
CA ALA A 136 -12.42 -21.20 -1.42
C ALA A 136 -11.11 -20.38 -1.49
N VAL A 137 -10.38 -20.34 -0.38
CA VAL A 137 -9.14 -19.53 -0.24
C VAL A 137 -8.09 -19.93 -1.26
N ASP A 138 -7.76 -21.21 -1.35
CA ASP A 138 -6.71 -21.70 -2.24
C ASP A 138 -7.05 -21.39 -3.71
N ALA A 139 -8.28 -21.68 -4.11
CA ALA A 139 -8.76 -21.37 -5.46
C ALA A 139 -8.77 -19.86 -5.75
N ALA A 140 -9.04 -19.01 -4.75
CA ALA A 140 -8.99 -17.57 -4.92
C ALA A 140 -7.57 -17.01 -5.02
N LEU A 141 -6.61 -17.61 -4.32
CA LEU A 141 -5.19 -17.29 -4.44
C LEU A 141 -4.68 -17.64 -5.83
N ASP A 142 -4.94 -18.86 -6.30
CA ASP A 142 -4.57 -19.30 -7.66
C ASP A 142 -5.19 -18.38 -8.72
N TRP A 143 -6.49 -18.12 -8.60
CA TRP A 143 -7.21 -17.20 -9.47
C TRP A 143 -6.62 -15.79 -9.48
N ALA A 144 -6.17 -15.28 -8.32
CA ALA A 144 -5.59 -13.95 -8.23
C ALA A 144 -4.19 -13.90 -8.86
N VAL A 145 -3.35 -14.89 -8.59
CA VAL A 145 -1.98 -14.99 -9.15
C VAL A 145 -2.03 -15.10 -10.67
N GLU A 146 -2.89 -15.96 -11.22
CA GLU A 146 -3.08 -16.13 -12.66
C GLU A 146 -3.46 -14.80 -13.34
N ARG A 147 -4.39 -14.06 -12.73
CA ARG A 147 -4.90 -12.79 -13.30
C ARG A 147 -3.93 -11.63 -13.16
N LEU A 148 -3.06 -11.67 -12.16
CA LEU A 148 -1.95 -10.72 -12.04
C LEU A 148 -0.82 -11.03 -13.03
N ALA A 149 -0.87 -12.19 -13.70
CA ALA A 149 0.12 -12.65 -14.67
C ALA A 149 1.55 -12.60 -14.11
N VAL A 150 1.68 -12.95 -12.82
CA VAL A 150 2.95 -12.92 -12.09
C VAL A 150 3.69 -14.22 -12.38
N PRO A 151 4.96 -14.18 -12.82
CA PRO A 151 5.76 -15.38 -12.97
C PRO A 151 5.82 -16.15 -11.65
N ASP A 152 5.69 -17.48 -11.69
CA ASP A 152 5.68 -18.34 -10.48
C ASP A 152 6.86 -18.06 -9.54
N SER A 153 8.04 -17.75 -10.10
CA SER A 153 9.24 -17.41 -9.34
C SER A 153 9.13 -16.12 -8.51
N GLN A 154 8.18 -15.24 -8.84
CA GLN A 154 7.97 -13.93 -8.19
C GLN A 154 6.77 -13.93 -7.23
N VAL A 155 5.92 -14.98 -7.26
CA VAL A 155 4.75 -15.09 -6.39
C VAL A 155 5.12 -14.98 -4.90
N PRO A 156 6.19 -15.62 -4.38
CA PRO A 156 6.57 -15.48 -2.96
C PRO A 156 6.90 -14.04 -2.57
N GLN A 157 7.60 -13.32 -3.45
CA GLN A 157 8.01 -11.93 -3.22
C GLN A 157 6.79 -11.00 -3.23
N LEU A 158 5.85 -11.23 -4.15
CA LEU A 158 4.59 -10.49 -4.19
C LEU A 158 3.78 -10.68 -2.89
N LEU A 159 3.61 -11.94 -2.46
CA LEU A 159 2.86 -12.25 -1.22
C LEU A 159 3.50 -11.59 0.01
N GLN A 160 4.84 -11.60 0.08
CA GLN A 160 5.58 -10.95 1.16
C GLN A 160 5.32 -9.43 1.18
N VAL A 161 5.35 -8.76 0.02
CA VAL A 161 5.05 -7.32 -0.09
C VAL A 161 3.61 -7.02 0.35
N ILE A 162 2.65 -7.87 -0.02
CA ILE A 162 1.23 -7.72 0.36
C ILE A 162 1.06 -7.81 1.89
N VAL A 163 1.64 -8.82 2.53
CA VAL A 163 1.55 -9.02 3.99
C VAL A 163 2.16 -7.83 4.75
N LEU A 164 3.34 -7.37 4.33
CA LEU A 164 4.01 -6.21 4.94
C LEU A 164 3.22 -4.91 4.81
N ARG A 165 2.24 -4.85 3.90
CA ARG A 165 1.39 -3.67 3.69
C ARG A 165 0.14 -3.66 4.55
N ILE A 166 -0.41 -4.83 4.87
CA ILE A 166 -1.64 -4.97 5.67
C ILE A 166 -1.32 -4.95 7.17
N GLY A 167 -0.16 -5.48 7.56
CA GLY A 167 0.28 -5.59 8.96
C GLY A 167 1.11 -4.41 9.48
N GLY A 168 1.16 -3.29 8.75
CA GLY A 168 1.85 -2.07 9.16
C GLY A 168 0.87 -1.02 9.64
#